data_AF-A0A916ZIK3-F1
#
_entry.id   AF-A0A916ZIK3-F1
#
_cell.length_a   1.000
_cell.length_b   1.000
_cell.length_c   1.000
_cell.angle_alpha   90.00
_cell.angle_beta   90.00
_cell.angle_gamma   90.00
#
_symmetry.space_group_name_H-M   'P 1'
#
loop_
_entity.id
_entity.type
_entity.pdbx_description
1 polymer ?
#
loop_
_entity_poly.entity_id
_entity_poly.type
_entity_poly.pdbx_seq_one_letter_code
_entity_poly.pdbx_strand_id
1 'polypeptide(L)'
;MSINRPMPIFDINMVCPVPKVTKCDAGARWLLDPNKIYEMVSSVVDAVDKPVTVKMRVGWDCEHIYAIQNAQAVERAGGKAVSVHGRTREQLYTGKADWDIIKDVKAAANIPVIGNGDVFSPEDAKRLLDHTGCDGVMTGRGALGNPWMLYRTIHYLTEGKLLPEPSPREKMEIAIVHMDRLVKLMGESVAVREMREHLAWYLKGLPGAARIKDVIMEETSRDVMAQILGNYMELLGTEGEQPTLSSTSSGEVVFQSDMRPGMLRLPSALIYSLTGMLRWIKLTFIGRIIKSRIL
;
A
#
# COMPACT_ATOMS: atom_id res chain seq x y z
N MET A 1 23.25 15.95 2.31
CA MET A 1 21.80 15.94 1.99
C MET A 1 21.13 16.76 3.07
N SER A 2 20.63 17.96 2.78
CA SER A 2 20.06 18.84 3.82
C SER A 2 18.82 18.17 4.44
N ILE A 3 18.87 17.97 5.77
CA ILE A 3 17.85 17.29 6.60
C ILE A 3 16.59 18.16 6.78
N ASN A 4 16.61 19.42 6.32
CA ASN A 4 15.53 20.40 6.43
C ASN A 4 14.44 20.29 5.35
N ARG A 5 13.93 19.07 5.10
CA ARG A 5 12.61 18.89 4.48
C ARG A 5 11.54 18.84 5.57
N PRO A 6 10.29 19.24 5.30
CA PRO A 6 9.16 19.08 6.24
C PRO A 6 8.76 17.60 6.32
N MET A 7 9.67 16.78 6.85
CA MET A 7 9.46 15.39 7.17
C MET A 7 8.98 15.31 8.61
N PRO A 8 7.80 14.77 8.91
CA PRO A 8 7.28 14.73 10.28
C PRO A 8 7.95 13.66 11.15
N ILE A 9 8.46 12.59 10.55
CA ILE A 9 9.00 11.39 11.22
C ILE A 9 10.13 10.81 10.35
N PHE A 10 11.21 10.32 10.96
CA PHE A 10 12.22 9.51 10.30
C PHE A 10 11.95 8.02 10.54
N ASP A 11 11.86 7.22 9.47
CA ASP A 11 11.71 5.76 9.59
C ASP A 11 12.96 5.03 9.09
N ILE A 12 13.56 4.21 9.94
CA ILE A 12 14.74 3.41 9.62
C ILE A 12 14.28 2.04 9.10
N ASN A 13 14.68 1.72 7.87
CA ASN A 13 14.33 0.47 7.23
C ASN A 13 15.32 -0.65 7.58
N MET A 14 14.87 -1.62 8.37
CA MET A 14 15.57 -2.86 8.72
C MET A 14 14.87 -4.10 8.12
N VAL A 15 14.15 -3.94 7.01
CA VAL A 15 13.33 -4.99 6.37
C VAL A 15 13.98 -5.52 5.08
N CYS A 16 14.73 -4.67 4.38
CA CYS A 16 15.12 -4.92 2.99
C CYS A 16 15.99 -6.18 2.86
N PRO A 17 15.53 -7.21 2.11
CA PRO A 17 16.25 -8.48 1.97
C PRO A 17 17.28 -8.48 0.82
N VAL A 18 17.32 -7.43 0.01
CA VAL A 18 18.05 -7.41 -1.26
C VAL A 18 19.57 -7.43 -1.03
N PRO A 19 20.34 -8.30 -1.71
CA PRO A 19 21.78 -8.42 -1.51
C PRO A 19 22.56 -7.11 -1.65
N LYS A 20 22.12 -6.21 -2.54
CA LYS A 20 22.72 -4.88 -2.73
C LYS A 20 22.70 -4.03 -1.45
N VAL A 21 21.74 -4.26 -0.55
CA VAL A 21 21.64 -3.57 0.74
C VAL A 21 22.34 -4.38 1.83
N THR A 22 22.08 -5.68 1.92
CA THR A 22 22.59 -6.51 3.03
C THR A 22 24.11 -6.73 2.98
N LYS A 23 24.73 -6.70 1.80
CA LYS A 23 26.21 -6.77 1.66
C LYS A 23 26.92 -5.51 2.13
N CYS A 24 26.22 -4.39 2.26
CA CYS A 24 26.75 -3.12 2.76
C CYS A 24 26.45 -2.93 4.26
N ASP A 25 26.22 -4.02 4.99
CA ASP A 25 25.86 -4.01 6.41
C ASP A 25 24.68 -3.07 6.72
N ALA A 26 23.56 -3.28 6.00
CA ALA A 26 22.35 -2.47 6.15
C ALA A 26 21.08 -3.32 5.98
N GLY A 27 19.93 -2.72 6.28
CA GLY A 27 18.62 -3.35 6.11
C GLY A 27 18.47 -4.54 7.06
N ALA A 28 18.03 -5.68 6.54
CA ALA A 28 17.80 -6.86 7.35
C ALA A 28 19.07 -7.47 7.98
N ARG A 29 20.28 -7.06 7.56
CA ARG A 29 21.53 -7.57 8.13
C ARG A 29 21.66 -7.21 9.62
N TRP A 30 21.17 -6.04 10.01
CA TRP A 30 21.17 -5.59 11.41
C TRP A 30 20.29 -6.45 12.32
N LEU A 31 19.37 -7.24 11.77
CA LEU A 31 18.51 -8.11 12.58
C LEU A 31 19.28 -9.20 13.34
N LEU A 32 20.55 -9.42 13.00
CA LEU A 32 21.45 -10.38 13.64
C LEU A 32 22.19 -9.81 14.86
N ASP A 33 22.16 -8.49 15.06
CA ASP A 33 22.91 -7.82 16.12
C ASP A 33 22.07 -6.68 16.76
N PRO A 34 21.40 -6.96 17.89
CA PRO A 34 20.67 -5.94 18.63
C PRO A 34 21.54 -4.77 19.11
N ASN A 35 22.84 -4.97 19.36
CA ASN A 35 23.74 -3.87 19.76
C ASN A 35 23.99 -2.93 18.60
N LYS A 36 24.13 -3.48 17.38
CA LYS A 36 24.23 -2.67 16.17
C LYS A 36 22.97 -1.84 15.93
N ILE A 37 21.79 -2.43 16.14
CA ILE A 37 20.52 -1.70 16.07
C ILE A 37 20.51 -0.53 17.05
N TYR A 38 20.93 -0.74 18.30
CA TYR A 38 21.01 0.33 19.30
C TYR A 38 21.91 1.48 18.82
N GLU A 39 23.15 1.16 18.42
CA GLU A 39 24.15 2.15 17.95
C GLU A 39 23.62 2.99 16.77
N MET A 40 23.01 2.33 15.79
CA MET A 40 22.53 3.00 14.58
C MET A 40 21.29 3.86 14.87
N VAL A 41 20.36 3.37 15.68
CA VAL A 41 19.14 4.12 16.02
C VAL A 41 19.49 5.31 16.92
N SER A 42 20.34 5.13 17.93
CA SER A 42 20.73 6.21 18.85
C SER A 42 21.43 7.33 18.08
N SER A 43 22.34 6.98 17.15
CA SER A 43 23.04 7.96 16.31
C SER A 43 22.08 8.80 15.47
N VAL A 44 20.97 8.22 14.99
CA VAL A 44 19.96 8.98 14.23
C VAL A 44 19.10 9.82 15.16
N VAL A 45 18.68 9.27 16.31
CA VAL A 45 17.89 9.98 17.33
C VAL A 45 18.65 11.22 17.82
N ASP A 46 19.94 11.10 18.11
CA ASP A 46 20.78 12.22 18.57
C ASP A 46 21.00 13.28 17.49
N ALA A 47 20.86 12.92 16.21
CA ALA A 47 21.10 13.80 15.08
C ALA A 47 19.85 14.56 14.59
N VAL A 48 18.65 14.22 15.06
CA VAL A 48 17.40 14.79 14.54
C VAL A 48 16.40 15.14 15.65
N ASP A 49 15.79 16.33 15.56
CA ASP A 49 14.77 16.78 16.52
C ASP A 49 13.37 16.15 16.29
N LYS A 50 13.29 15.11 15.47
CA LYS A 50 12.02 14.52 15.00
C LYS A 50 11.92 13.07 15.45
N PRO A 51 10.70 12.54 15.68
CA PRO A 51 10.53 11.14 16.05
C PRO A 51 11.22 10.18 15.06
N VAL A 52 11.98 9.24 15.60
CA VAL A 52 12.60 8.15 14.84
C VAL A 52 11.81 6.86 15.09
N THR A 53 11.36 6.21 14.03
CA THR A 53 10.71 4.89 14.07
C THR A 53 11.52 3.86 13.32
N VAL A 54 11.25 2.59 13.58
CA VAL A 54 11.94 1.48 12.92
C VAL A 54 10.92 0.53 12.31
N LYS A 55 11.14 0.13 11.05
CA LYS A 55 10.45 -1.00 10.46
C LYS A 55 11.39 -2.18 10.34
N MET A 56 11.01 -3.34 10.89
CA MET A 56 11.83 -4.54 10.91
C MET A 56 11.05 -5.80 10.52
N ARG A 57 11.79 -6.90 10.31
CA ARG A 57 11.26 -8.27 10.24
C ARG A 57 11.48 -8.97 11.58
N VAL A 58 10.84 -10.12 11.79
CA VAL A 58 11.02 -10.92 13.02
C VAL A 58 12.44 -11.49 13.17
N GLY A 59 13.19 -11.61 12.08
CA GLY A 59 14.54 -12.18 12.13
C GLY A 59 15.16 -12.32 10.75
N TRP A 60 16.35 -12.91 10.71
CA TRP A 60 17.07 -13.18 9.46
C TRP A 60 16.57 -14.46 8.77
N ASP A 61 16.52 -15.56 9.51
CA ASP A 61 16.01 -16.88 9.11
C ASP A 61 15.30 -17.54 10.30
N CYS A 62 14.98 -18.84 10.23
CA CYS A 62 14.31 -19.56 11.31
C CYS A 62 15.19 -19.84 12.56
N GLU A 63 16.52 -19.75 12.43
CA GLU A 63 17.45 -19.96 13.55
C GLU A 63 17.78 -18.63 14.25
N HIS A 64 17.60 -17.51 13.56
CA HIS A 64 17.97 -16.18 14.02
C HIS A 64 16.74 -15.25 14.17
N ILE A 65 15.85 -15.58 15.11
CA ILE A 65 14.66 -14.81 15.46
C ILE A 65 14.93 -13.93 16.69
N TYR A 66 15.49 -12.74 16.47
CA TYR A 66 15.82 -11.78 17.54
C TYR A 66 14.79 -10.65 17.67
N ALA A 67 13.53 -10.87 17.29
CA ALA A 67 12.51 -9.83 17.23
C ALA A 67 12.35 -9.05 18.55
N ILE A 68 12.29 -9.75 19.69
CA ILE A 68 12.10 -9.11 21.00
C ILE A 68 13.32 -8.25 21.36
N GLN A 69 14.53 -8.83 21.22
CA GLN A 69 15.79 -8.15 21.53
C GLN A 69 15.99 -6.91 20.64
N ASN A 70 15.66 -7.04 19.36
CA ASN A 70 15.75 -5.95 18.39
C ASN A 70 14.75 -4.83 18.71
N ALA A 71 13.49 -5.15 19.04
CA ALA A 71 12.51 -4.13 19.44
C ALA A 71 12.93 -3.40 20.72
N GLN A 72 13.43 -4.12 21.73
CA GLN A 72 13.95 -3.52 22.96
C GLN A 72 15.20 -2.68 22.71
N ALA A 73 16.06 -3.06 21.76
CA ALA A 73 17.20 -2.24 21.35
C ALA A 73 16.75 -0.91 20.73
N VAL A 74 15.74 -0.93 19.86
CA VAL A 74 15.12 0.29 19.30
C VAL A 74 14.56 1.18 20.41
N GLU A 75 13.83 0.61 21.37
CA GLU A 75 13.28 1.32 22.51
C GLU A 75 14.38 1.99 23.35
N ARG A 76 15.41 1.24 23.76
CA ARG A 76 16.53 1.78 24.56
C ARG A 76 17.29 2.87 23.82
N ALA A 77 17.38 2.79 22.49
CA ALA A 77 18.03 3.79 21.65
C ALA A 77 17.20 5.08 21.45
N GLY A 78 16.00 5.17 22.05
CA GLY A 78 15.13 6.35 21.96
C GLY A 78 14.15 6.34 20.78
N GLY A 79 14.05 5.22 20.05
CA GLY A 79 13.05 5.03 19.00
C GLY A 79 11.62 5.17 19.55
N LYS A 80 10.73 5.78 18.76
CA LYS A 80 9.37 6.15 19.19
C LYS A 80 8.30 5.14 18.81
N ALA A 81 8.59 4.22 17.90
CA ALA A 81 7.72 3.09 17.56
C ALA A 81 8.48 2.05 16.74
N VAL A 82 8.00 0.81 16.76
CA VAL A 82 8.50 -0.28 15.92
C VAL A 82 7.38 -0.93 15.11
N SER A 83 7.62 -1.09 13.81
CA SER A 83 6.74 -1.83 12.91
C SER A 83 7.34 -3.20 12.60
N VAL A 84 6.63 -4.27 12.92
CA VAL A 84 7.14 -5.64 12.82
C VAL A 84 6.43 -6.42 11.71
N HIS A 85 7.19 -6.82 10.69
CA HIS A 85 6.69 -7.75 9.68
C HIS A 85 6.90 -9.19 10.16
N GLY A 86 5.82 -9.96 10.28
CA GLY A 86 5.80 -11.34 10.80
C GLY A 86 6.53 -12.39 9.96
N ARG A 87 7.43 -12.01 9.06
CA ARG A 87 8.27 -12.97 8.32
C ARG A 87 9.74 -12.64 8.49
N THR A 88 10.58 -13.66 8.48
CA THR A 88 12.04 -13.55 8.43
C THR A 88 12.50 -12.95 7.11
N ARG A 89 13.75 -12.50 7.03
CA ARG A 89 14.35 -12.03 5.77
C ARG A 89 14.34 -13.13 4.72
N GLU A 90 14.71 -14.36 5.08
CA GLU A 90 14.82 -15.50 4.18
C GLU A 90 13.49 -15.89 3.55
N GLN A 91 12.41 -15.83 4.34
CA GLN A 91 11.06 -16.13 3.84
C GLN A 91 10.61 -15.17 2.73
N LEU A 92 11.23 -14.00 2.56
CA LEU A 92 10.79 -12.96 1.61
C LEU A 92 9.28 -12.68 1.75
N TYR A 93 8.48 -13.23 0.84
CA TYR A 93 7.03 -13.14 0.79
C TYR A 93 6.33 -14.52 0.76
N THR A 94 7.07 -15.62 0.92
CA THR A 94 6.54 -16.99 0.98
C THR A 94 6.07 -17.32 2.41
N GLY A 95 5.37 -18.45 2.57
CA GLY A 95 4.79 -18.85 3.85
C GLY A 95 3.74 -17.86 4.37
N LYS A 96 3.43 -17.96 5.66
CA LYS A 96 2.51 -17.05 6.37
C LYS A 96 3.30 -16.15 7.31
N ALA A 97 2.83 -14.92 7.50
CA ALA A 97 3.33 -14.07 8.57
C ALA A 97 2.97 -14.70 9.93
N ASP A 98 3.98 -14.91 10.76
CA ASP A 98 3.85 -15.34 12.14
C ASP A 98 3.45 -14.14 13.00
N TRP A 99 2.19 -14.13 13.42
CA TRP A 99 1.64 -13.10 14.28
C TRP A 99 1.89 -13.37 15.76
N ASP A 100 2.28 -14.59 16.15
CA ASP A 100 2.62 -14.91 17.54
C ASP A 100 3.91 -14.21 17.94
N ILE A 101 4.92 -14.18 17.07
CA ILE A 101 6.14 -13.39 17.34
C ILE A 101 5.82 -11.90 17.46
N ILE A 102 4.88 -11.37 16.67
CA ILE A 102 4.46 -9.97 16.78
C ILE A 102 3.81 -9.69 18.14
N LYS A 103 2.97 -10.61 18.61
CA LYS A 103 2.34 -10.57 19.94
C LYS A 103 3.40 -10.56 21.05
N ASP A 104 4.41 -11.42 20.94
CA ASP A 104 5.51 -11.48 21.92
C ASP A 104 6.31 -10.17 21.96
N VAL A 105 6.59 -9.58 20.79
CA VAL A 105 7.20 -8.25 20.73
C VAL A 105 6.32 -7.19 21.39
N LYS A 106 5.01 -7.20 21.12
CA LYS A 106 4.07 -6.25 21.73
C LYS A 106 4.00 -6.40 23.26
N ALA A 107 4.12 -7.62 23.78
CA ALA A 107 4.14 -7.86 25.23
C ALA A 107 5.44 -7.38 25.89
N ALA A 108 6.56 -7.38 25.16
CA ALA A 108 7.88 -7.10 25.70
C ALA A 108 8.39 -5.65 25.52
N ALA A 109 7.83 -4.89 24.57
CA ALA A 109 8.22 -3.51 24.26
C ALA A 109 7.24 -2.50 24.87
N ASN A 110 7.74 -1.39 25.42
CA ASN A 110 6.88 -0.33 25.96
C ASN A 110 6.55 0.78 24.95
N ILE A 111 7.28 0.83 23.84
CA ILE A 111 6.96 1.72 22.71
C ILE A 111 5.82 1.15 21.86
N PRO A 112 5.07 1.99 21.12
CA PRO A 112 4.06 1.52 20.18
C PRO A 112 4.60 0.47 19.19
N VAL A 113 3.86 -0.63 19.06
CA VAL A 113 4.15 -1.72 18.10
C VAL A 113 3.08 -1.76 17.02
N ILE A 114 3.51 -1.70 15.76
CA ILE A 114 2.65 -1.81 14.58
C ILE A 114 2.84 -3.18 13.93
N GLY A 115 1.80 -3.99 13.91
CA GLY A 115 1.83 -5.30 13.27
C GLY A 115 1.74 -5.22 11.74
N ASN A 116 2.50 -6.06 11.04
CA ASN A 116 2.54 -6.09 9.59
C ASN A 116 2.69 -7.52 9.05
N GLY A 117 2.00 -7.81 7.94
CA GLY A 117 2.10 -9.08 7.23
C GLY A 117 0.75 -9.73 7.06
N ASP A 118 0.42 -10.07 5.80
CA ASP A 118 -0.79 -10.79 5.39
C ASP A 118 -2.12 -10.11 5.75
N VAL A 119 -2.12 -8.77 5.73
CA VAL A 119 -3.32 -7.94 5.83
C VAL A 119 -3.81 -7.59 4.42
N PHE A 120 -4.87 -8.26 3.97
CA PHE A 120 -5.47 -8.09 2.64
C PHE A 120 -6.93 -7.60 2.68
N SER A 121 -7.57 -7.63 3.85
CA SER A 121 -8.94 -7.13 4.10
C SER A 121 -9.07 -6.37 5.43
N PRO A 122 -10.11 -5.53 5.61
CA PRO A 122 -10.41 -4.88 6.89
C PRO A 122 -10.50 -5.88 8.06
N GLU A 123 -11.02 -7.06 7.78
CA GLU A 123 -11.17 -8.16 8.72
C GLU A 123 -9.81 -8.75 9.10
N ASP A 124 -8.87 -8.88 8.16
CA ASP A 124 -7.50 -9.31 8.48
C ASP A 124 -6.82 -8.30 9.42
N ALA A 125 -7.03 -7.00 9.17
CA ALA A 125 -6.50 -5.94 10.03
C ALA A 125 -7.07 -6.06 11.45
N LYS A 126 -8.38 -6.29 11.59
CA LYS A 126 -9.02 -6.53 12.89
C LYS A 126 -8.47 -7.78 13.56
N ARG A 127 -8.38 -8.91 12.85
CA ARG A 127 -7.85 -10.16 13.41
C ARG A 127 -6.40 -10.02 13.88
N LEU A 128 -5.56 -9.30 13.13
CA LEU A 128 -4.19 -9.03 13.55
C LEU A 128 -4.16 -8.24 14.86
N LEU A 129 -4.96 -7.18 14.96
CA LEU A 129 -5.02 -6.33 16.16
C LEU A 129 -5.53 -7.12 17.37
N ASP A 130 -6.64 -7.85 17.20
CA ASP A 130 -7.25 -8.66 18.25
C ASP A 130 -6.29 -9.77 18.73
N HIS A 131 -5.55 -10.40 17.82
CA HIS A 131 -4.61 -11.49 18.15
C HIS A 131 -3.36 -11.00 18.86
N THR A 132 -2.79 -9.89 18.40
CA THR A 132 -1.47 -9.42 18.84
C THR A 132 -1.51 -8.37 19.93
N GLY A 133 -2.63 -7.65 20.08
CA GLY A 133 -2.72 -6.47 20.95
C GLY A 133 -1.89 -5.27 20.46
N CYS A 134 -1.44 -5.27 19.20
CA CYS A 134 -0.66 -4.17 18.63
C CYS A 134 -1.41 -2.83 18.68
N ASP A 135 -0.66 -1.73 18.78
CA ASP A 135 -1.22 -0.37 18.81
C ASP A 135 -1.69 0.10 17.42
N GLY A 136 -1.26 -0.60 16.37
CA GLY A 136 -1.67 -0.33 15.00
C GLY A 136 -1.35 -1.49 14.06
N VAL A 137 -1.82 -1.35 12.82
CA VAL A 137 -1.64 -2.31 11.75
C VAL A 137 -1.15 -1.62 10.49
N MET A 138 -0.23 -2.26 9.78
CA MET A 138 0.30 -1.77 8.52
C MET A 138 -0.09 -2.70 7.37
N THR A 139 -0.73 -2.11 6.35
CA THR A 139 -1.09 -2.78 5.10
C THR A 139 -0.08 -2.45 4.02
N GLY A 140 0.40 -3.48 3.31
CA GLY A 140 1.30 -3.33 2.15
C GLY A 140 0.62 -3.77 0.86
N ARG A 141 0.91 -5.00 0.44
CA ARG A 141 0.40 -5.59 -0.82
C ARG A 141 -1.13 -5.56 -0.97
N GLY A 142 -1.87 -5.64 0.13
CA GLY A 142 -3.34 -5.55 0.13
C GLY A 142 -3.90 -4.23 -0.39
N ALA A 143 -3.11 -3.15 -0.40
CA ALA A 143 -3.54 -1.84 -0.90
C ALA A 143 -3.13 -1.57 -2.36
N LEU A 144 -2.36 -2.46 -3.00
CA LEU A 144 -1.91 -2.28 -4.39
C LEU A 144 -3.10 -2.42 -5.35
N GLY A 145 -3.41 -1.35 -6.10
CA GLY A 145 -4.63 -1.27 -6.93
C GLY A 145 -5.93 -1.30 -6.12
N ASN A 146 -5.83 -1.14 -4.79
CA ASN A 146 -6.93 -1.18 -3.84
C ASN A 146 -6.72 -0.09 -2.76
N PRO A 147 -6.63 1.19 -3.12
CA PRO A 147 -6.44 2.27 -2.14
C PRO A 147 -7.63 2.39 -1.17
N TRP A 148 -8.83 1.96 -1.59
CA TRP A 148 -10.03 1.99 -0.76
C TRP A 148 -9.98 1.05 0.44
N MET A 149 -9.15 0.00 0.37
CA MET A 149 -8.80 -0.86 1.51
C MET A 149 -8.51 -0.06 2.78
N LEU A 150 -7.82 1.07 2.67
CA LEU A 150 -7.44 1.88 3.83
C LEU A 150 -8.64 2.52 4.54
N TYR A 151 -9.52 3.22 3.81
CA TYR A 151 -10.69 3.85 4.43
C TYR A 151 -11.70 2.79 4.91
N ARG A 152 -11.84 1.68 4.18
CA ARG A 152 -12.70 0.55 4.61
C ARG A 152 -12.18 -0.06 5.90
N THR A 153 -10.87 -0.23 6.04
CA THR A 153 -10.24 -0.69 7.28
C THR A 153 -10.49 0.28 8.42
N ILE A 154 -10.31 1.58 8.21
CA ILE A 154 -10.58 2.58 9.24
C ILE A 154 -12.05 2.52 9.70
N HIS A 155 -13.00 2.56 8.76
CA HIS A 155 -14.42 2.53 9.09
C HIS A 155 -14.82 1.24 9.83
N TYR A 156 -14.27 0.10 9.41
CA TYR A 156 -14.52 -1.18 10.07
C TYR A 156 -13.97 -1.21 11.50
N LEU A 157 -12.77 -0.67 11.72
CA LEU A 157 -12.14 -0.66 13.05
C LEU A 157 -12.78 0.38 14.00
N THR A 158 -13.31 1.50 13.50
CA THR A 158 -13.91 2.54 14.35
C THR A 158 -15.40 2.38 14.57
N GLU A 159 -16.14 1.98 13.53
CA GLU A 159 -17.61 1.88 13.56
C GLU A 159 -18.13 0.44 13.66
N GLY A 160 -17.24 -0.56 13.54
CA GLY A 160 -17.63 -1.98 13.50
C GLY A 160 -18.39 -2.39 12.24
N LYS A 161 -18.55 -1.48 11.27
CA LYS A 161 -19.32 -1.72 10.04
C LYS A 161 -18.38 -1.90 8.85
N LEU A 162 -18.58 -2.99 8.09
CA LEU A 162 -17.84 -3.21 6.86
C LEU A 162 -18.52 -2.47 5.69
N LEU A 163 -17.81 -1.55 5.06
CA LEU A 163 -18.28 -0.91 3.83
C LEU A 163 -18.18 -1.86 2.64
N PRO A 164 -19.11 -1.77 1.66
CA PRO A 164 -18.99 -2.52 0.43
C PRO A 164 -17.71 -2.16 -0.33
N GLU A 165 -17.29 -3.07 -1.21
CA GLU A 165 -16.28 -2.77 -2.22
C GLU A 165 -16.84 -1.72 -3.20
N PRO A 166 -16.00 -0.82 -3.73
CA PRO A 166 -16.39 0.04 -4.84
C PRO A 166 -16.80 -0.79 -6.06
N SER A 167 -17.74 -0.26 -6.83
CA SER A 167 -18.11 -0.80 -8.13
C SER A 167 -16.92 -0.77 -9.10
N PRO A 168 -16.91 -1.61 -10.15
CA PRO A 168 -15.86 -1.56 -11.18
C PRO A 168 -15.66 -0.17 -11.78
N ARG A 169 -16.75 0.59 -11.97
CA ARG A 169 -16.73 1.98 -12.44
C ARG A 169 -15.94 2.88 -11.49
N GLU A 170 -16.29 2.89 -10.20
CA GLU A 170 -15.57 3.70 -9.19
C GLU A 170 -14.09 3.32 -9.10
N LYS A 171 -13.75 2.03 -9.26
CA LYS A 171 -12.34 1.57 -9.29
C LYS A 171 -11.58 2.20 -10.44
N MET A 172 -12.16 2.23 -11.64
CA MET A 172 -11.51 2.80 -12.84
C MET A 172 -11.43 4.33 -12.77
N GLU A 173 -12.47 4.99 -12.24
CA GLU A 173 -12.44 6.44 -12.00
C GLU A 173 -11.30 6.83 -11.04
N ILE A 174 -11.13 6.08 -9.95
CA ILE A 174 -10.00 6.28 -9.02
C ILE A 174 -8.66 6.02 -9.73
N ALA A 175 -8.57 5.02 -10.60
CA ALA A 175 -7.36 4.72 -11.36
C ALA A 175 -6.97 5.88 -12.31
N ILE A 176 -7.95 6.51 -12.97
CA ILE A 176 -7.73 7.70 -13.81
C ILE A 176 -7.26 8.89 -12.95
N VAL A 177 -7.90 9.12 -11.79
CA VAL A 177 -7.44 10.17 -10.86
C VAL A 177 -6.01 9.90 -10.37
N HIS A 178 -5.65 8.64 -10.13
CA HIS A 178 -4.28 8.26 -9.77
C HIS A 178 -3.30 8.58 -10.90
N MET A 179 -3.64 8.22 -12.14
CA MET A 179 -2.86 8.55 -13.33
C MET A 179 -2.65 10.07 -13.49
N ASP A 180 -3.72 10.86 -13.38
CA ASP A 180 -3.64 12.32 -13.55
C ASP A 180 -2.72 12.97 -12.52
N ARG A 181 -2.79 12.50 -11.27
CA ARG A 181 -1.90 12.95 -10.19
C ARG A 181 -0.45 12.56 -10.45
N LEU A 182 -0.22 11.38 -11.02
CA LEU A 182 1.10 10.91 -11.40
C LEU A 182 1.68 11.76 -12.54
N VAL A 183 0.89 12.02 -13.57
CA VAL A 183 1.25 12.89 -14.70
C VAL A 183 1.66 14.27 -14.20
N LYS A 184 0.89 14.85 -13.28
CA LYS A 184 1.21 16.15 -12.66
C LYS A 184 2.53 16.14 -11.88
N LEU A 185 2.92 14.99 -11.31
CA LEU A 185 4.11 14.88 -10.46
C LEU A 185 5.40 14.68 -11.26
N MET A 186 5.35 13.90 -12.34
CA MET A 186 6.56 13.41 -13.03
C MET A 186 6.51 13.50 -14.55
N GLY A 187 5.48 14.13 -15.10
CA GLY A 187 5.28 14.26 -16.54
C GLY A 187 4.63 13.03 -17.15
N GLU A 188 3.94 13.22 -18.28
CA GLU A 188 3.09 12.21 -18.89
C GLU A 188 3.85 10.93 -19.29
N SER A 189 4.93 11.07 -20.05
CA SER A 189 5.67 9.93 -20.60
C SER A 189 6.11 8.93 -19.51
N VAL A 190 6.58 9.43 -18.36
CA VAL A 190 7.00 8.56 -17.26
C VAL A 190 5.77 8.05 -16.51
N ALA A 191 4.81 8.92 -16.22
CA ALA A 191 3.61 8.57 -15.47
C ALA A 191 2.80 7.46 -16.13
N VAL A 192 2.54 7.55 -17.44
CA VAL A 192 1.73 6.55 -18.16
C VAL A 192 2.40 5.18 -18.11
N ARG A 193 3.72 5.11 -18.24
CA ARG A 193 4.49 3.85 -18.17
C ARG A 193 4.44 3.22 -16.78
N GLU A 194 4.58 4.02 -15.74
CA GLU A 194 4.44 3.57 -14.35
C GLU A 194 2.98 3.13 -14.04
N MET A 195 1.99 3.81 -14.62
CA MET A 195 0.58 3.44 -14.45
C MET A 195 0.24 2.06 -15.00
N ARG A 196 0.98 1.51 -15.97
CA ARG A 196 0.69 0.18 -16.54
C ARG A 196 0.66 -0.90 -15.47
N GLU A 197 1.66 -0.89 -14.57
CA GLU A 197 1.71 -1.84 -13.45
C GLU A 197 0.57 -1.59 -12.44
N HIS A 198 0.32 -0.33 -12.09
CA HIS A 198 -0.76 0.05 -11.19
C HIS A 198 -2.14 -0.35 -11.72
N LEU A 199 -2.40 -0.12 -13.00
CA LEU A 199 -3.65 -0.47 -13.68
C LEU A 199 -3.84 -1.98 -13.74
N ALA A 200 -2.77 -2.76 -13.93
CA ALA A 200 -2.86 -4.21 -13.85
C ALA A 200 -3.35 -4.70 -12.47
N TRP A 201 -3.05 -3.96 -11.40
CA TRP A 201 -3.59 -4.22 -10.07
C TRP A 201 -5.05 -3.79 -9.94
N TYR A 202 -5.44 -2.60 -10.42
CA TYR A 202 -6.83 -2.13 -10.40
C TYR A 202 -7.78 -3.06 -11.19
N LEU A 203 -7.31 -3.61 -12.30
CA LEU A 203 -8.06 -4.52 -13.17
C LEU A 203 -8.18 -5.94 -12.60
N LYS A 204 -7.46 -6.28 -11.52
CA LYS A 204 -7.45 -7.64 -10.97
C LYS A 204 -8.85 -8.04 -10.48
N GLY A 205 -9.35 -9.16 -10.99
CA GLY A 205 -10.63 -9.75 -10.59
C GLY A 205 -11.86 -9.17 -11.33
N LEU A 206 -11.67 -8.25 -12.27
CA LEU A 206 -12.77 -7.74 -13.10
C LEU A 206 -13.00 -8.64 -14.34
N PRO A 207 -14.25 -8.84 -14.80
CA PRO A 207 -14.57 -9.61 -16.00
C PRO A 207 -13.87 -9.08 -17.24
N GLY A 208 -13.33 -9.95 -18.10
CA GLY A 208 -12.66 -9.54 -19.35
C GLY A 208 -11.35 -8.75 -19.17
N ALA A 209 -10.87 -8.55 -17.95
CA ALA A 209 -9.71 -7.71 -17.65
C ALA A 209 -8.39 -8.15 -18.32
N ALA A 210 -8.24 -9.42 -18.67
CA ALA A 210 -7.04 -9.93 -19.34
C ALA A 210 -6.77 -9.20 -20.66
N ARG A 211 -7.79 -9.04 -21.50
CA ARG A 211 -7.67 -8.35 -22.79
C ARG A 211 -7.33 -6.87 -22.61
N ILE A 212 -7.91 -6.23 -21.59
CA ILE A 212 -7.62 -4.82 -21.30
C ILE A 212 -6.18 -4.65 -20.82
N LYS A 213 -5.68 -5.58 -20.01
CA LYS A 213 -4.29 -5.58 -19.54
C LYS A 213 -3.30 -5.59 -20.70
N ASP A 214 -3.50 -6.44 -21.70
CA ASP A 214 -2.59 -6.53 -22.83
C ASP A 214 -2.50 -5.20 -23.58
N VAL A 215 -3.64 -4.54 -23.82
CA VAL A 215 -3.69 -3.25 -24.53
C VAL A 215 -2.99 -2.14 -23.74
N ILE A 216 -3.25 -2.02 -22.43
CA ILE A 216 -2.66 -0.93 -21.63
C ILE A 216 -1.13 -1.07 -21.44
N MET A 217 -0.56 -2.26 -21.61
CA MET A 217 0.88 -2.50 -21.40
C MET A 217 1.75 -1.83 -22.47
N GLU A 218 1.19 -1.54 -23.63
CA GLU A 218 1.89 -0.87 -24.73
C GLU A 218 1.59 0.64 -24.78
N GLU A 219 0.49 1.08 -24.16
CA GLU A 219 -0.02 2.45 -24.26
C GLU A 219 0.90 3.49 -23.61
N THR A 220 1.11 4.62 -24.29
CA THR A 220 2.02 5.70 -23.90
C THR A 220 1.34 7.06 -23.72
N SER A 221 0.10 7.21 -24.17
CA SER A 221 -0.70 8.43 -24.00
C SER A 221 -1.65 8.30 -22.82
N ARG A 222 -1.74 9.36 -22.01
CA ARG A 222 -2.71 9.44 -20.90
C ARG A 222 -4.14 9.39 -21.43
N ASP A 223 -4.43 10.12 -22.50
CA ASP A 223 -5.80 10.28 -23.00
C ASP A 223 -6.32 8.99 -23.62
N VAL A 224 -5.48 8.29 -24.40
CA VAL A 224 -5.83 6.98 -24.96
C VAL A 224 -6.01 5.95 -23.85
N MET A 225 -5.14 5.96 -22.83
CA MET A 225 -5.28 5.10 -21.66
C MET A 225 -6.59 5.36 -20.91
N ALA A 226 -6.97 6.61 -20.70
CA ALA A 226 -8.24 6.98 -20.08
C ALA A 226 -9.44 6.53 -20.94
N GLN A 227 -9.35 6.63 -22.27
CA GLN A 227 -10.39 6.16 -23.19
C GLN A 227 -10.55 4.64 -23.14
N ILE A 228 -9.45 3.88 -23.12
CA ILE A 228 -9.48 2.41 -22.97
C ILE A 228 -10.22 2.02 -21.69
N LEU A 229 -9.90 2.66 -20.56
CA LEU A 229 -10.58 2.42 -19.29
C LEU A 229 -12.05 2.86 -19.33
N GLY A 230 -12.35 3.97 -20.00
CA GLY A 230 -13.70 4.47 -20.28
C GLY A 230 -14.58 3.44 -20.98
N ASN A 231 -14.13 2.97 -22.15
CA ASN A 231 -14.82 1.97 -22.95
C ASN A 231 -15.00 0.66 -22.18
N TYR A 232 -14.00 0.27 -21.38
CA TYR A 232 -14.10 -0.91 -20.54
C TYR A 232 -15.20 -0.78 -19.48
N MET A 233 -15.37 0.40 -18.87
CA MET A 233 -16.47 0.63 -17.92
C MET A 233 -17.85 0.52 -18.57
N GLU A 234 -17.99 0.96 -19.82
CA GLU A 234 -19.25 0.84 -20.58
C GLU A 234 -19.58 -0.62 -20.87
N LEU A 235 -18.59 -1.39 -21.35
CA LEU A 235 -18.74 -2.83 -21.60
C LEU A 235 -19.22 -3.58 -20.34
N LEU A 236 -18.61 -3.30 -19.18
CA LEU A 236 -19.02 -3.90 -17.91
C LEU A 236 -20.43 -3.47 -17.46
N GLY A 237 -20.90 -2.30 -17.88
CA GLY A 237 -22.27 -1.83 -17.62
C GLY A 237 -23.31 -2.50 -18.51
N THR A 238 -22.94 -2.87 -19.74
CA THR A 238 -23.84 -3.51 -20.71
C THR A 238 -24.05 -5.00 -20.48
N GLU A 239 -23.13 -5.70 -19.81
CA GLU A 239 -23.28 -7.14 -19.47
C GLU A 239 -24.37 -7.41 -18.39
N GLY A 240 -25.09 -6.39 -17.93
CA GLY A 240 -26.35 -6.51 -17.18
C GLY A 240 -27.58 -6.85 -18.04
N GLU A 241 -27.48 -6.75 -19.37
CA GLU A 241 -28.48 -7.22 -20.32
C GLU A 241 -27.81 -8.19 -21.30
N GLN A 242 -28.20 -9.46 -21.30
CA GLN A 242 -27.67 -10.44 -22.26
C GLN A 242 -28.06 -10.02 -23.69
N PRO A 243 -27.10 -9.82 -24.62
CA PRO A 243 -27.46 -9.60 -26.00
C PRO A 243 -27.92 -10.92 -26.63
N THR A 244 -29.19 -10.98 -27.04
CA THR A 244 -29.65 -12.04 -27.93
C THR A 244 -29.04 -11.85 -29.31
N LEU A 245 -28.24 -12.81 -29.75
CA LEU A 245 -27.63 -12.81 -31.09
C LEU A 245 -28.67 -13.14 -32.16
N SER A 246 -28.85 -12.25 -33.14
CA SER A 246 -29.35 -12.61 -34.47
C SER A 246 -28.30 -12.22 -35.51
N SER A 247 -27.88 -13.18 -36.33
CA SER A 247 -26.88 -12.99 -37.40
C SER A 247 -27.53 -12.45 -38.67
N THR A 248 -26.79 -11.59 -39.39
CA THR A 248 -27.04 -11.29 -40.81
C THR A 248 -25.78 -11.53 -41.65
N SER A 249 -25.99 -11.88 -42.90
CA SER A 249 -25.12 -12.66 -43.78
C SER A 249 -23.96 -11.91 -44.46
N SER A 250 -23.40 -10.86 -43.85
CA SER A 250 -22.35 -10.04 -44.51
C SER A 250 -21.06 -9.86 -43.71
N GLY A 251 -20.93 -10.41 -42.50
CA GLY A 251 -19.63 -10.48 -41.81
C GLY A 251 -19.02 -9.13 -41.37
N GLU A 252 -19.75 -8.02 -41.43
CA GLU A 252 -19.35 -6.75 -40.85
C GLU A 252 -20.01 -6.54 -39.47
N VAL A 253 -19.18 -6.22 -38.46
CA VAL A 253 -19.66 -5.74 -37.16
C VAL A 253 -19.70 -4.22 -37.21
N VAL A 254 -20.91 -3.65 -37.34
CA VAL A 254 -21.15 -2.21 -37.23
C VAL A 254 -21.78 -1.93 -35.88
N PHE A 255 -21.13 -1.09 -35.06
CA PHE A 255 -21.74 -0.55 -33.84
C PHE A 255 -22.42 0.77 -34.19
N GLN A 256 -23.76 0.80 -34.14
CA GLN A 256 -24.53 2.04 -34.10
C GLN A 256 -24.86 2.36 -32.65
N SER A 257 -24.29 3.43 -32.11
CA SER A 257 -24.77 4.06 -30.87
C SER A 257 -25.36 5.43 -31.22
N ASP A 258 -26.68 5.48 -31.29
CA ASP A 258 -27.40 6.73 -31.09
C ASP A 258 -27.41 7.00 -29.58
N MET A 259 -26.77 8.08 -29.09
CA MET A 259 -27.28 8.90 -27.97
C MET A 259 -26.38 10.12 -27.65
N ARG A 260 -27.06 11.19 -27.22
CA ARG A 260 -26.58 12.57 -27.01
C ARG A 260 -25.82 12.77 -25.70
N PRO A 261 -24.94 13.79 -25.58
CA PRO A 261 -24.15 14.03 -24.38
C PRO A 261 -24.98 14.68 -23.25
N GLY A 262 -25.09 13.98 -22.11
CA GLY A 262 -25.55 14.51 -20.83
C GLY A 262 -24.37 14.77 -19.90
N MET A 263 -24.07 16.04 -19.65
CA MET A 263 -22.97 16.50 -18.80
C MET A 263 -23.39 16.45 -17.31
N LEU A 264 -22.78 15.57 -16.52
CA LEU A 264 -22.97 15.54 -15.06
C LEU A 264 -21.77 16.20 -14.35
N ARG A 265 -22.01 17.32 -13.67
CA ARG A 265 -21.02 18.00 -12.81
C ARG A 265 -20.98 17.32 -11.44
N LEU A 266 -19.80 16.97 -10.96
CA LEU A 266 -19.56 16.56 -9.57
C LEU A 266 -19.24 17.80 -8.69
N PRO A 267 -19.71 17.84 -7.43
CA PRO A 267 -19.58 19.01 -6.57
C PRO A 267 -18.14 19.23 -6.05
N SER A 268 -17.74 20.50 -6.05
CA SER A 268 -16.45 21.01 -5.59
C SER A 268 -16.37 21.05 -4.06
N ALA A 269 -15.99 19.95 -3.42
CA ALA A 269 -15.61 19.96 -2.00
C ALA A 269 -14.69 18.79 -1.64
N LEU A 270 -13.40 18.88 -2.01
CA LEU A 270 -12.28 18.25 -1.30
C LEU A 270 -10.96 18.81 -1.85
N ILE A 271 -10.73 20.10 -1.56
CA ILE A 271 -9.47 20.80 -1.80
C ILE A 271 -8.61 20.61 -0.55
N TYR A 272 -7.58 19.76 -0.62
CA TYR A 272 -6.33 19.94 0.16
C TYR A 272 -5.11 19.34 -0.59
N SER A 273 -4.18 20.25 -0.92
CA SER A 273 -2.74 20.18 -1.23
C SER A 273 -2.00 18.84 -0.99
N LEU A 274 -1.40 18.16 -1.99
CA LEU A 274 -0.17 18.37 -2.79
C LEU A 274 1.13 17.77 -2.18
N THR A 275 1.84 17.02 -3.04
CA THR A 275 3.24 16.53 -2.98
C THR A 275 3.57 15.33 -2.07
N GLY A 276 3.49 14.10 -2.62
CA GLY A 276 4.14 12.93 -1.99
C GLY A 276 3.70 11.52 -2.41
N MET A 277 2.63 11.36 -3.19
CA MET A 277 1.87 10.11 -3.23
C MET A 277 2.61 8.86 -3.76
N LEU A 278 3.70 8.99 -4.51
CA LEU A 278 4.43 7.84 -5.08
C LEU A 278 5.72 7.42 -4.38
N ARG A 279 6.14 8.18 -3.36
CA ARG A 279 7.03 7.63 -2.31
C ARG A 279 6.25 7.11 -1.11
N TRP A 280 4.92 7.29 -1.11
CA TRP A 280 4.06 7.07 0.05
C TRP A 280 3.42 5.69 0.16
N ILE A 281 3.50 4.82 -0.86
CA ILE A 281 3.04 3.42 -0.75
C ILE A 281 3.95 2.57 0.19
N LYS A 282 5.04 3.15 0.72
CA LYS A 282 5.88 2.54 1.77
C LYS A 282 5.75 3.17 3.16
N LEU A 283 4.91 4.20 3.35
CA LEU A 283 4.72 4.84 4.65
C LEU A 283 3.31 4.57 5.19
N THR A 284 3.32 3.79 6.27
CA THR A 284 2.22 3.47 7.17
C THR A 284 1.41 4.71 7.52
N PHE A 285 0.09 4.66 7.29
CA PHE A 285 -0.80 5.59 7.96
C PHE A 285 -1.14 5.06 9.34
N ILE A 286 -0.65 5.80 10.31
CA ILE A 286 -0.82 5.57 11.74
C ILE A 286 -2.13 6.25 12.14
N GLY A 287 -3.11 5.46 12.58
CA GLY A 287 -4.41 5.95 13.03
C GLY A 287 -4.29 6.97 14.18
N ARG A 288 -5.35 7.76 14.37
CA ARG A 288 -5.51 8.84 15.38
C ARG A 288 -5.09 8.45 16.80
N ILE A 289 -5.07 7.15 17.11
CA ILE A 289 -4.70 6.57 18.42
C ILE A 289 -3.19 6.74 18.70
N ILE A 290 -2.32 6.52 17.71
CA ILE A 290 -0.87 6.54 17.90
C ILE A 290 -0.31 7.97 17.80
N LYS A 291 -1.01 8.90 17.14
CA LYS A 291 -0.58 10.31 17.03
C LYS A 291 -0.41 10.99 18.39
N SER A 292 -1.08 10.51 19.44
CA SER A 292 -0.94 10.99 20.82
C SER A 292 0.25 10.39 21.60
N ARG A 293 0.87 9.33 21.08
CA ARG A 293 2.00 8.62 21.73
C ARG A 293 3.34 8.79 21.00
N ILE A 294 3.32 9.17 19.71
CA ILE A 294 4.53 9.35 18.89
C ILE A 294 4.93 10.83 18.71
N LEU A 295 3.95 11.74 18.66
CA LEU A 295 4.16 13.20 18.60
C LEU A 295 3.93 13.81 19.98
#